data_AF-A0A3M1MWN6-F1
#
_entry.id   AF-A0A3M1MWN6-F1
#
_cell.length_a   1.000
_cell.length_b   1.000
_cell.length_c   1.000
_cell.angle_alpha   90.00
_cell.angle_beta   90.00
_cell.angle_gamma   90.00
#
_symmetry.space_group_name_H-M   'P 1'
#
loop_
_entity.id
_entity.type
_entity.pdbx_description
1 polymer ?
#
loop_
_entity_poly.entity_id
_entity_poly.type
_entity_poly.pdbx_seq_one_letter_code
_entity_poly.pdbx_strand_id
1 'polypeptide(L)' 'MCLLLNEALLLAGEAALSLETLDLAVKLGLNYPRTLSEWGQAIGWRHIREVVEALSAEYGAGTYPVAPLLRAM' A
#
# COMPACT_ATOMS: atom_id res chain seq x y z
N MET A 1 7.60 -1.34 -5.10
CA MET A 1 6.88 -2.04 -4.01
C MET A 1 6.19 -1.10 -3.03
N CYS A 2 6.87 -0.11 -2.42
CA CYS A 2 6.22 0.82 -1.48
C CYS A 2 4.98 1.52 -2.08
N LEU A 3 5.10 2.02 -3.32
CA LEU A 3 3.96 2.61 -4.04
C LEU A 3 2.84 1.62 -4.34
N LEU A 4 3.14 0.35 -4.65
CA LEU A 4 2.11 -0.66 -4.88
C LEU A 4 1.30 -0.94 -3.62
N LEU A 5 1.97 -1.02 -2.47
CA LEU A 5 1.31 -1.22 -1.18
C LEU A 5 0.49 0.02 -0.79
N ASN A 6 1.00 1.22 -1.06
CA ASN A 6 0.24 2.46 -0.87
C ASN A 6 -1.02 2.50 -1.73
N GLU A 7 -0.91 2.16 -3.03
CA GLU A 7 -2.07 2.10 -3.93
C GLU A 7 -3.10 1.07 -3.49
N ALA A 8 -2.67 -0.09 -3.01
CA ALA A 8 -3.60 -1.06 -2.47
C ALA A 8 -4.36 -0.52 -1.25
N LEU A 9 -3.70 0.23 -0.37
CA LEU A 9 -4.34 0.83 0.81
C LEU A 9 -5.26 1.99 0.43
N LEU A 10 -4.97 2.74 -0.63
CA LEU A 10 -5.89 3.74 -1.20
C LEU A 10 -7.13 3.05 -1.76
N LEU A 11 -6.96 2.03 -2.60
CA LEU A 11 -8.05 1.25 -3.18
C LEU A 11 -8.92 0.58 -2.11
N ALA A 12 -8.31 0.05 -1.03
CA ALA A 12 -9.03 -0.50 0.11
C ALA A 12 -10.00 0.53 0.71
N GLY A 13 -9.54 1.77 0.90
CA GLY A 13 -10.36 2.86 1.41
C GLY A 13 -11.47 3.27 0.44
N GLU A 14 -11.14 3.44 -0.85
CA GLU A 14 -12.10 3.86 -1.89
C GLU A 14 -13.19 2.81 -2.14
N ALA A 15 -12.83 1.53 -2.18
CA ALA A 15 -13.74 0.42 -2.44
C ALA A 15 -14.39 -0.16 -1.18
N ALA A 16 -14.08 0.38 0.00
CA ALA A 16 -14.49 -0.17 1.30
C ALA A 16 -14.16 -1.67 1.47
N LEU A 17 -12.97 -2.07 1.00
CA LEU A 17 -12.47 -3.44 1.07
C LEU A 17 -11.44 -3.59 2.17
N SER A 18 -11.32 -4.80 2.73
CA SER A 18 -10.25 -5.15 3.65
C SER A 18 -8.95 -5.43 2.89
N LEU A 19 -7.81 -5.26 3.58
CA LEU A 19 -6.50 -5.66 3.05
C LEU A 19 -6.43 -7.17 2.76
N GLU A 20 -7.17 -8.00 3.51
CA GLU A 20 -7.29 -9.44 3.27
C GLU A 20 -7.98 -9.75 1.93
N THR A 21 -9.04 -9.02 1.58
CA THR A 21 -9.70 -9.17 0.28
C THR A 21 -8.74 -8.83 -0.85
N LEU A 22 -7.94 -7.77 -0.70
CA LEU A 22 -6.93 -7.40 -1.70
C LEU A 22 -5.79 -8.42 -1.78
N ASP A 23 -5.36 -8.98 -0.64
CA ASP A 23 -4.38 -10.06 -0.58
C ASP A 23 -4.82 -11.28 -1.40
N LEU A 24 -6.10 -11.67 -1.27
CA LEU A 24 -6.67 -12.75 -2.07
C LEU A 24 -6.77 -12.37 -3.55
N ALA A 25 -7.22 -11.14 -3.84
CA ALA A 25 -7.36 -10.64 -5.21
C ALA A 25 -6.03 -10.65 -5.97
N VAL A 26 -4.92 -10.24 -5.34
CA VAL A 26 -3.62 -10.26 -6.01
C VAL A 26 -3.03 -11.67 -6.12
N LYS A 27 -3.24 -12.54 -5.11
CA LYS A 27 -2.77 -13.94 -5.19
C LYS A 27 -3.51 -14.70 -6.28
N LEU A 28 -4.84 -14.59 -6.37
CA LEU A 28 -5.63 -15.34 -7.34
C LEU A 28 -5.71 -14.66 -8.70
N GLY A 29 -5.84 -13.34 -8.74
CA GLY A 29 -6.02 -12.58 -9.98
C GLY A 29 -4.72 -12.29 -10.73
N LEU A 30 -3.62 -12.08 -10.00
CA LEU A 30 -2.32 -11.72 -10.58
C LEU A 30 -1.24 -12.79 -10.38
N ASN A 31 -1.58 -13.90 -9.71
CA ASN A 31 -0.65 -14.98 -9.38
C ASN A 31 0.59 -14.50 -8.61
N TYR A 32 0.41 -13.55 -7.69
CA TYR A 32 1.51 -13.03 -6.89
C TYR A 32 2.05 -14.10 -5.92
N PRO A 33 3.38 -14.22 -5.76
CA PRO A 33 4.00 -15.23 -4.90
C PRO A 33 3.81 -14.95 -3.40
N ARG A 34 3.45 -13.71 -3.04
CA ARG A 34 3.17 -13.25 -1.68
C ARG A 34 2.01 -12.29 -1.68
N THR A 35 1.31 -12.21 -0.55
CA THR A 35 0.27 -11.20 -0.35
C THR A 35 0.87 -9.82 -0.16
N LEU A 36 0.03 -8.78 -0.24
CA LEU A 36 0.43 -7.40 0.05
C LEU A 36 0.80 -7.27 1.53
N SER A 37 0.07 -7.93 2.43
CA SER A 37 0.41 -7.97 3.86
C SER A 37 1.78 -8.62 4.12
N GLU A 38 2.07 -9.74 3.48
CA GLU A 38 3.36 -10.43 3.60
C GLU A 38 4.52 -9.54 3.11
N TRP A 39 4.32 -8.84 1.98
CA TRP A 39 5.29 -7.84 1.50
C TRP A 39 5.45 -6.67 2.47
N GLY A 40 4.36 -6.14 2.99
CA GLY A 40 4.38 -5.03 3.94
C GLY A 40 5.08 -5.37 5.25
N GLN A 41 4.90 -6.57 5.76
CA GLN A 41 5.61 -7.08 6.93
C GLN A 41 7.10 -7.31 6.64
N ALA A 42 7.43 -7.93 5.50
CA ALA A 42 8.81 -8.23 5.14
C ALA A 42 9.66 -6.97 4.89
N ILE A 43 9.06 -5.92 4.32
CA ILE A 43 9.73 -4.63 4.08
C ILE A 43 9.67 -3.74 5.33
N GLY A 44 8.57 -3.80 6.08
CA GLY A 44 8.28 -2.96 7.24
C GLY A 44 7.40 -1.76 6.87
N TRP A 45 6.19 -1.72 7.44
CA TRP A 45 5.19 -0.67 7.18
C TRP A 45 5.69 0.75 7.46
N ARG A 46 6.46 0.95 8.53
CA ARG A 46 7.10 2.24 8.83
C ARG A 46 8.02 2.70 7.71
N HIS A 47 8.86 1.81 7.19
CA HIS A 47 9.78 2.13 6.10
C HIS A 47 9.01 2.46 4.81
N ILE A 48 7.95 1.70 4.51
CA ILE A 48 7.07 1.97 3.37
C ILE A 48 6.44 3.37 3.50
N ARG A 49 5.89 3.71 4.68
CA ARG A 49 5.32 5.03 4.95
C ARG A 49 6.35 6.14 4.73
N GLU A 50 7.54 6.01 5.31
CA GLU A 50 8.62 7.00 5.17
C GLU A 50 9.01 7.25 3.70
N VAL A 51 9.10 6.20 2.88
CA VAL A 51 9.41 6.33 1.45
C VAL A 51 8.29 7.07 0.71
N VAL A 52 7.03 6.72 0.97
CA VAL A 52 5.89 7.35 0.28
C VAL A 52 5.72 8.80 0.73
N GLU A 53 5.90 9.09 2.01
CA GLU A 53 5.89 10.46 2.55
C GLU A 53 7.02 11.31 1.95
N ALA A 54 8.22 10.75 1.80
CA ALA A 54 9.33 11.45 1.14
C ALA A 54 9.01 11.77 -0.32
N LEU A 55 8.44 10.82 -1.08
CA LEU A 55 8.00 11.07 -2.46
C LEU A 55 6.88 12.10 -2.54
N SER A 56 5.92 12.05 -1.62
CA SER A 56 4.83 13.03 -1.51
C SER A 56 5.35 14.42 -1.18
N ALA A 57 6.41 14.54 -0.38
CA ALA A 57 7.01 15.82 0.00
C ALA A 57 7.80 16.43 -1.16
N GLU A 58 8.55 15.61 -1.90
CA GLU A 58 9.38 16.06 -3.03
C GLU A 58 8.55 16.45 -4.26
N TYR A 59 7.56 15.62 -4.61
CA TYR A 59 6.81 15.77 -5.87
C TYR A 59 5.35 16.23 -5.68
N GLY A 60 4.90 16.33 -4.44
CA GLY A 60 3.56 16.83 -4.08
C GLY A 60 2.53 15.73 -3.82
N ALA A 61 1.64 16.01 -2.87
CA ALA A 61 0.58 15.09 -2.42
C ALA A 61 -0.47 14.76 -3.49
N GLY A 62 -0.58 15.58 -4.55
CA GLY A 62 -1.44 15.28 -5.70
C GLY A 62 -0.86 14.22 -6.62
N THR A 63 0.47 14.04 -6.64
CA THR A 63 1.16 13.06 -7.49
C THR A 63 1.42 11.75 -6.73
N TYR A 64 1.82 11.84 -5.46
CA TYR A 64 2.01 10.68 -4.60
C TYR A 64 1.19 10.83 -3.32
N PRO A 65 -0.14 10.62 -3.36
CA PRO A 65 -0.96 10.66 -2.17
C PRO A 65 -0.57 9.54 -1.20
N VAL A 66 -0.44 9.85 0.09
CA VAL A 66 -0.17 8.85 1.14
C VAL A 66 -1.51 8.30 1.64
N ALA A 67 -1.68 6.97 1.59
CA ALA A 67 -2.89 6.32 2.05
C ALA A 67 -3.18 6.63 3.53
N PRO A 68 -4.44 6.95 3.92
CA PRO A 68 -4.76 7.27 5.31
C PRO A 68 -4.41 6.15 6.29
N LEU A 69 -4.66 4.90 5.90
CA LEU A 69 -4.30 3.74 6.70
C LEU A 69 -2.78 3.59 6.85
N LEU A 70 -2.02 3.82 5.78
CA LEU A 70 -0.55 3.78 5.84
C LEU A 70 0.01 4.85 6.78
N ARG A 71 -0.62 6.03 6.85
CA ARG A 71 -0.23 7.10 7.79
C ARG A 71 -0.52 6.73 9.26
N ALA A 72 -1.51 5.88 9.50
CA ALA A 72 -1.91 5.43 10.84
C ALA A 72 -1.11 4.21 11.35
N MET A 73 -0.38 3.51 10.47
CA MET A 73 0.53 2.40 10.78
C MET A 73 1.91 2.92 11.18
#